data_AF-A0A1W1HEP4-F1
#
_entry.id   AF-A0A1W1HEP4-F1
#
_cell.length_a   1.000
_cell.length_b   1.000
_cell.length_c   1.000
_cell.angle_alpha   90.00
_cell.angle_beta   90.00
_cell.angle_gamma   90.00
#
_symmetry.space_group_name_H-M   'P 1'
#
loop_
_entity.id
_entity.type
_entity.pdbx_description
1 polymer ?
#
loop_
_entity_poly.entity_id
_entity_poly.type
_entity_poly.pdbx_seq_one_letter_code
_entity_poly.pdbx_strand_id
1 'polypeptide(L)'
;MSELNNYCHKVLADSPAPHTLFLTEPIYAGQFAAFDNAVTMHQKILEAYAPKGGTIIIKSHPMNFSNEDEVLIEKLSSKYNVIKISSKFTRYPVELFKPLIDKCEVISWSYATLSLMYLYGKKVLHGASDSFFEKYLFHDRVTCFKNGNILITAPLKNLSTWNENGPLYLGSYPPSDKKRPKMKLQYHEL
;
A
#
# COMPACT_ATOMS: atom_id res chain seq x y z
N MET A 1 20.52 3.86 5.56
CA MET A 1 19.30 4.67 5.75
C MET A 1 19.37 6.05 5.10
N SER A 2 20.47 6.80 5.21
CA SER A 2 20.62 8.12 4.55
C SER A 2 20.39 8.07 3.03
N GLU A 3 20.93 7.06 2.36
CA GLU A 3 20.78 6.91 0.91
C GLU A 3 19.32 6.68 0.47
N LEU A 4 18.60 5.78 1.15
CA LEU A 4 17.17 5.54 0.87
C LEU A 4 16.34 6.82 1.10
N ASN A 5 16.60 7.54 2.19
CA ASN A 5 15.89 8.79 2.48
C ASN A 5 16.17 9.84 1.40
N ASN A 6 17.43 10.01 1.00
CA ASN A 6 17.80 10.93 -0.08
C ASN A 6 17.12 10.55 -1.39
N TYR A 7 17.08 9.25 -1.71
CA TYR A 7 16.35 8.76 -2.87
C TYR A 7 14.85 9.09 -2.80
N CYS A 8 14.20 8.83 -1.67
CA CYS A 8 12.77 9.14 -1.49
C CYS A 8 12.50 10.64 -1.62
N HIS A 9 13.32 11.49 -1.00
CA HIS A 9 13.20 12.94 -1.11
C HIS A 9 13.39 13.43 -2.54
N LYS A 10 14.36 12.86 -3.26
CA LYS A 10 14.57 13.15 -4.68
C LYS A 10 13.35 12.77 -5.51
N VAL A 11 12.80 11.57 -5.34
CA VAL A 11 11.58 11.13 -6.06
C VAL A 11 10.42 12.10 -5.81
N LEU A 12 10.22 12.53 -4.57
CA LEU A 12 9.15 13.48 -4.22
C LEU A 12 9.38 14.88 -4.79
N ALA A 13 10.63 15.36 -4.81
CA ALA A 13 10.98 16.69 -5.31
C ALA A 13 10.93 16.77 -6.84
N ASP A 14 11.34 15.70 -7.51
CA ASP A 14 11.46 15.63 -8.97
C ASP A 14 10.14 15.21 -9.65
N SER A 15 9.04 15.08 -8.91
CA SER A 15 7.75 14.62 -9.45
C SER A 15 6.56 15.48 -8.99
N PRO A 16 5.55 15.69 -9.85
CA PRO A 16 4.40 16.52 -9.51
C PRO A 16 3.52 15.88 -8.44
N ALA A 17 3.12 16.68 -7.46
CA ALA A 17 2.07 16.33 -6.51
C ALA A 17 0.68 16.39 -7.19
N PRO A 18 -0.35 15.70 -6.66
CA PRO A 18 -0.33 14.81 -5.49
C PRO A 18 0.39 13.47 -5.74
N HIS A 19 1.01 12.92 -4.69
CA HIS A 19 1.74 11.65 -4.74
C HIS A 19 0.92 10.50 -4.14
N THR A 20 0.88 9.37 -4.85
CA THR A 20 0.33 8.09 -4.39
C THR A 20 1.45 7.07 -4.30
N LEU A 21 1.65 6.43 -3.16
CA LEU A 21 2.54 5.28 -3.01
C LEU A 21 1.70 4.01 -3.12
N PHE A 22 1.91 3.25 -4.18
CA PHE A 22 1.21 2.00 -4.42
C PHE A 22 2.11 0.81 -4.15
N LEU A 23 1.65 -0.09 -3.28
CA LEU A 23 2.35 -1.32 -2.94
C LEU A 23 1.72 -2.45 -3.75
N THR A 24 2.43 -2.95 -4.77
CA THR A 24 1.90 -4.05 -5.59
C THR A 24 2.02 -5.37 -4.84
N GLU A 25 1.15 -6.32 -5.18
CA GLU A 25 1.25 -7.70 -4.73
C GLU A 25 1.65 -8.61 -5.90
N PRO A 26 2.32 -9.75 -5.63
CA PRO A 26 2.81 -10.63 -6.69
C PRO A 26 1.67 -11.55 -7.15
N ILE A 27 0.58 -10.99 -7.69
CA ILE A 27 -0.66 -11.72 -7.97
C ILE A 27 -0.44 -12.81 -9.03
N TYR A 28 0.19 -12.47 -10.15
CA TYR A 28 0.51 -13.46 -11.18
C TYR A 28 1.64 -14.39 -10.76
N ALA A 29 2.74 -13.86 -10.21
CA ALA A 29 3.86 -14.67 -9.74
C ALA A 29 3.46 -15.67 -8.64
N GLY A 30 2.47 -15.32 -7.81
CA GLY A 30 1.86 -16.19 -6.81
C GLY A 30 0.81 -17.17 -7.36
N GLN A 31 0.57 -17.18 -8.68
CA GLN A 31 -0.42 -18.03 -9.35
C GLN A 31 -1.85 -17.84 -8.82
N PHE A 32 -2.21 -16.59 -8.53
CA PHE A 32 -3.54 -16.24 -8.00
C PHE A 32 -4.51 -15.77 -9.08
N ALA A 33 -4.00 -15.30 -10.21
CA ALA A 33 -4.77 -14.89 -11.37
C ALA A 33 -3.97 -15.08 -12.66
N ALA A 34 -4.64 -15.03 -13.80
CA ALA A 34 -3.98 -14.82 -15.09
C ALA A 34 -3.27 -13.46 -15.13
N PHE A 35 -2.22 -13.36 -15.93
CA PHE A 35 -1.39 -12.15 -16.03
C PHE A 35 -2.21 -10.87 -16.30
N ASP A 36 -3.09 -10.91 -17.31
CA ASP A 36 -3.91 -9.75 -17.67
C ASP A 36 -4.88 -9.34 -16.56
N ASN A 37 -5.41 -10.32 -15.82
CA ASN A 37 -6.26 -10.05 -14.67
C ASN A 37 -5.47 -9.37 -13.54
N ALA A 38 -4.25 -9.85 -13.24
CA ALA A 38 -3.40 -9.26 -12.22
C ALA A 38 -3.06 -7.80 -12.52
N VAL A 39 -2.65 -7.50 -13.76
CA VAL A 39 -2.38 -6.12 -14.19
C VAL A 39 -3.64 -5.27 -14.17
N THR A 40 -4.75 -5.79 -14.68
CA THR A 40 -6.04 -5.07 -14.70
C THR A 40 -6.53 -4.77 -13.28
N MET A 41 -6.34 -5.71 -12.37
CA MET A 41 -6.69 -5.58 -10.96
C MET A 41 -5.92 -4.39 -10.36
N HIS A 42 -4.59 -4.35 -10.51
CA HIS A 42 -3.77 -3.22 -10.08
C HIS A 42 -4.18 -1.89 -10.71
N GLN A 43 -4.41 -1.88 -12.02
CA GLN A 43 -4.86 -0.68 -12.75
C GLN A 43 -6.17 -0.14 -12.18
N LYS A 44 -7.15 -1.01 -11.92
CA LYS A 44 -8.49 -0.58 -11.49
C LYS A 44 -8.51 0.04 -10.09
N ILE A 45 -7.66 -0.41 -9.18
CA ILE A 45 -7.49 0.25 -7.87
C ILE A 45 -6.93 1.65 -8.07
N LEU A 46 -5.86 1.77 -8.86
CA LEU A 46 -5.19 3.05 -9.09
C LEU A 46 -6.14 4.02 -9.78
N GLU A 47 -6.91 3.58 -10.77
CA GLU A 47 -7.94 4.40 -11.41
C GLU A 47 -9.08 4.81 -10.46
N ALA A 48 -9.38 4.00 -9.43
CA ALA A 48 -10.43 4.30 -8.46
C ALA A 48 -9.99 5.31 -7.39
N TYR A 49 -8.72 5.30 -7.00
CA TYR A 49 -8.26 5.99 -5.79
C TYR A 49 -7.12 6.99 -6.03
N ALA A 50 -6.30 6.80 -7.06
CA ALA A 50 -5.23 7.75 -7.34
C ALA A 50 -5.81 9.02 -8.00
N PRO A 51 -5.40 10.22 -7.56
CA PRO A 51 -5.84 11.47 -8.16
C PRO A 51 -5.34 11.58 -9.61
N LYS A 52 -6.26 11.90 -10.53
CA LYS A 52 -5.95 12.10 -11.96
C LYS A 52 -4.87 13.17 -12.14
N GLY A 53 -3.91 12.92 -13.04
CA GLY A 53 -2.78 13.82 -13.30
C GLY A 53 -1.72 13.85 -12.18
N GLY A 54 -1.94 13.15 -11.07
CA GLY A 54 -0.95 13.01 -10.00
C GLY A 54 0.18 12.03 -10.34
N THR A 55 1.09 11.87 -9.40
CA THR A 55 2.18 10.89 -9.48
C THR A 55 1.84 9.60 -8.76
N ILE A 56 1.99 8.47 -9.43
CA ILE A 56 1.92 7.12 -8.85
C ILE A 56 3.35 6.60 -8.70
N ILE A 57 3.76 6.36 -7.47
CA ILE A 57 5.03 5.76 -7.10
C ILE A 57 4.76 4.28 -6.80
N ILE A 58 5.25 3.39 -7.66
CA ILE A 58 5.09 1.94 -7.54
C ILE A 58 6.27 1.38 -6.73
N LYS A 59 5.98 0.83 -5.56
CA LYS A 59 6.90 -0.03 -4.82
C LYS A 59 6.47 -1.48 -5.07
N SER A 60 7.29 -2.18 -5.84
CA SER A 60 7.03 -3.58 -6.18
C SER A 60 7.09 -4.49 -4.95
N HIS A 61 6.26 -5.54 -4.94
CA HIS A 61 6.49 -6.65 -4.03
C HIS A 61 7.91 -7.24 -4.28
N PRO A 62 8.69 -7.58 -3.24
CA PRO A 62 10.03 -8.15 -3.44
C PRO A 62 10.00 -9.44 -4.26
N MET A 63 8.95 -10.24 -4.12
CA MET A 63 8.78 -11.51 -4.86
C MET A 63 8.06 -11.33 -6.20
N ASN A 64 7.87 -10.10 -6.69
CA ASN A 64 7.39 -9.90 -8.05
C ASN A 64 8.56 -10.05 -9.03
N PHE A 65 8.56 -11.15 -9.79
CA PHE A 65 9.56 -11.46 -10.82
C PHE A 65 8.99 -11.38 -12.24
N SER A 66 7.72 -11.00 -12.37
CA SER A 66 7.07 -10.80 -13.66
C SER A 66 7.30 -9.36 -14.16
N ASN A 67 6.81 -9.08 -15.37
CA ASN A 67 6.72 -7.74 -15.94
C ASN A 67 5.38 -7.03 -15.62
N GLU A 68 4.65 -7.45 -14.58
CA GLU A 68 3.36 -6.86 -14.19
C GLU A 68 3.46 -5.34 -13.99
N ASP A 69 4.52 -4.86 -13.34
CA ASP A 69 4.70 -3.44 -13.05
C ASP A 69 4.98 -2.64 -14.32
N GLU A 70 5.80 -3.17 -15.23
CA GLU A 70 6.14 -2.53 -16.51
C GLU A 70 4.88 -2.33 -17.37
N VAL A 71 4.06 -3.37 -17.51
CA VAL A 71 2.79 -3.29 -18.25
C VAL A 71 1.79 -2.36 -17.55
N LEU A 72 1.77 -2.36 -16.22
CA LEU A 72 0.94 -1.45 -15.44
C LEU A 72 1.36 0.02 -15.66
N ILE A 73 2.66 0.31 -15.69
CA ILE A 73 3.21 1.64 -15.96
C ILE A 73 2.78 2.11 -17.35
N GLU A 74 2.93 1.29 -18.37
CA GLU A 74 2.52 1.62 -19.74
C GLU A 74 1.03 2.01 -19.81
N LYS A 75 0.16 1.20 -19.19
CA LYS A 75 -1.30 1.44 -19.17
C LYS A 75 -1.70 2.74 -18.45
N LEU A 76 -0.91 3.17 -17.48
CA LEU A 76 -1.22 4.34 -16.64
C LEU A 76 -0.53 5.63 -17.10
N SER A 77 0.56 5.54 -17.87
CA SER A 77 1.42 6.68 -18.23
C SER A 77 0.71 7.76 -19.06
N SER A 78 -0.40 7.42 -19.71
CA SER A 78 -1.25 8.40 -20.43
C SER A 78 -2.06 9.33 -19.51
N LYS A 79 -2.26 8.95 -18.24
CA LYS A 79 -3.15 9.65 -17.28
C LYS A 79 -2.43 10.13 -16.02
N TYR A 80 -1.26 9.57 -15.73
CA TYR A 80 -0.51 9.77 -14.50
C TYR A 80 0.98 9.88 -14.81
N ASN A 81 1.71 10.59 -13.95
CA ASN A 81 3.16 10.44 -13.89
C ASN A 81 3.48 9.17 -13.09
N VAL A 82 4.07 8.14 -13.70
CA VAL A 82 4.29 6.85 -13.01
C VAL A 82 5.78 6.61 -12.80
N ILE A 83 6.17 6.35 -11.55
CA ILE A 83 7.57 6.14 -11.14
C ILE A 83 7.66 4.78 -10.46
N LYS A 84 8.51 3.88 -10.96
CA LYS A 84 8.86 2.65 -10.26
C LYS A 84 10.04 2.89 -9.31
N ILE A 85 9.95 2.40 -8.08
CA ILE A 85 11.06 2.42 -7.13
C ILE A 85 12.24 1.66 -7.73
N SER A 86 13.44 2.25 -7.62
CA SER A 86 14.68 1.66 -8.11
C SER A 86 14.88 0.24 -7.59
N SER A 87 15.32 -0.67 -8.47
CA SER A 87 15.64 -2.06 -8.15
C SER A 87 16.61 -2.20 -6.96
N LYS A 88 17.48 -1.20 -6.74
CA LYS A 88 18.37 -1.11 -5.58
C LYS A 88 17.63 -1.15 -4.24
N PHE A 89 16.44 -0.56 -4.18
CA PHE A 89 15.66 -0.43 -2.94
C PHE A 89 14.41 -1.33 -2.92
N THR A 90 14.06 -2.02 -4.01
CA THR A 90 12.83 -2.83 -4.11
C THR A 90 12.70 -3.89 -3.00
N ARG A 91 13.82 -4.49 -2.56
CA ARG A 91 13.84 -5.50 -1.50
C ARG A 91 13.65 -4.94 -0.09
N TYR A 92 13.70 -3.62 0.08
CA TYR A 92 13.59 -3.00 1.38
C TYR A 92 12.12 -3.03 1.83
N PRO A 93 11.84 -3.34 3.12
CA PRO A 93 10.49 -3.25 3.65
C PRO A 93 9.93 -1.84 3.49
N VAL A 94 8.62 -1.72 3.24
CA VAL A 94 7.99 -0.40 2.95
C VAL A 94 8.13 0.54 4.13
N GLU A 95 8.16 0.00 5.34
CA GLU A 95 8.31 0.68 6.61
C GLU A 95 9.56 1.59 6.63
N LEU A 96 10.62 1.23 5.88
CA LEU A 96 11.83 2.04 5.81
C LEU A 96 11.71 3.27 4.89
N PHE A 97 10.66 3.37 4.06
CA PHE A 97 10.43 4.46 3.12
C PHE A 97 9.69 5.64 3.78
N LYS A 98 10.10 6.01 4.99
CA LYS A 98 9.40 7.00 5.83
C LYS A 98 9.04 8.30 5.10
N PRO A 99 9.92 8.93 4.28
CA PRO A 99 9.55 10.13 3.55
C PRO A 99 8.36 9.92 2.59
N LEU A 100 8.28 8.77 1.91
CA LEU A 100 7.15 8.46 1.03
C LEU A 100 5.89 8.17 1.84
N ILE A 101 5.99 7.42 2.94
CA ILE A 101 4.87 7.13 3.84
C ILE A 101 4.26 8.44 4.37
N ASP A 102 5.10 9.40 4.77
CA ASP A 102 4.66 10.66 5.35
C ASP A 102 4.02 11.61 4.32
N LYS A 103 4.41 11.54 3.04
CA LYS A 103 4.03 12.51 1.99
C LYS A 103 3.04 12.00 0.96
N CYS A 104 2.95 10.70 0.74
CA CYS A 104 2.05 10.10 -0.24
C CYS A 104 0.73 9.63 0.40
N GLU A 105 -0.35 9.59 -0.36
CA GLU A 105 -1.46 8.68 -0.05
C GLU A 105 -0.97 7.25 -0.30
N VAL A 106 -1.15 6.34 0.66
CA VAL A 106 -0.65 4.96 0.52
C VAL A 106 -1.81 4.05 0.18
N ILE A 107 -1.68 3.34 -0.93
CA ILE A 107 -2.65 2.33 -1.36
C ILE A 107 -1.97 0.96 -1.27
N SER A 108 -2.63 0.03 -0.59
CA SER A 108 -2.22 -1.36 -0.48
C SER A 108 -3.45 -2.21 -0.18
N TRP A 109 -3.33 -3.52 -0.24
CA TRP A 109 -4.31 -4.43 0.36
C TRP A 109 -3.65 -5.57 1.14
N SER A 110 -2.36 -5.43 1.42
CA SER A 110 -1.58 -6.44 2.12
C SER A 110 -1.30 -6.04 3.56
N TYR A 111 -0.46 -6.82 4.22
CA TYR A 111 -0.07 -6.62 5.60
C TYR A 111 0.51 -5.24 5.88
N ALA A 112 1.10 -4.57 4.87
CA ALA A 112 1.56 -3.20 4.97
C ALA A 112 0.48 -2.22 5.48
N THR A 113 -0.79 -2.50 5.19
CA THR A 113 -1.95 -1.73 5.70
C THR A 113 -1.96 -1.71 7.23
N LEU A 114 -1.71 -2.86 7.86
CA LEU A 114 -1.67 -3.01 9.31
C LEU A 114 -0.36 -2.49 9.91
N SER A 115 0.79 -2.84 9.31
CA SER A 115 2.10 -2.45 9.86
C SER A 115 2.31 -0.94 9.83
N LEU A 116 1.89 -0.24 8.78
CA LEU A 116 2.05 1.21 8.66
C LEU A 116 1.12 1.97 9.62
N MET A 117 -0.08 1.44 9.88
CA MET A 117 -0.95 1.97 10.91
C MET A 117 -0.33 1.79 12.31
N TYR A 118 0.24 0.61 12.59
CA TYR A 118 0.86 0.31 13.87
C TYR A 118 2.11 1.16 14.15
N LEU A 119 3.02 1.25 13.17
CA LEU A 119 4.31 1.92 13.34
C LEU A 119 4.23 3.45 13.23
N TYR A 120 3.36 3.95 12.36
CA TYR A 120 3.35 5.38 12.00
C TYR A 120 1.99 6.05 12.20
N GLY A 121 0.95 5.33 12.63
CA GLY A 121 -0.42 5.85 12.62
C GLY A 121 -0.90 6.21 11.21
N LYS A 122 -0.26 5.65 10.17
CA LYS A 122 -0.57 5.96 8.78
C LYS A 122 -1.81 5.18 8.37
N LYS A 123 -2.88 5.91 8.03
CA LYS A 123 -4.02 5.32 7.34
C LYS A 123 -3.60 4.94 5.92
N VAL A 124 -3.80 3.67 5.58
CA VAL A 124 -3.60 3.13 4.25
C VAL A 124 -4.97 2.90 3.63
N LEU A 125 -5.12 3.27 2.36
CA LEU A 125 -6.32 2.98 1.60
C LEU A 125 -6.26 1.52 1.15
N HIS A 126 -7.16 0.71 1.71
CA HIS A 126 -7.26 -0.72 1.40
C HIS A 126 -7.92 -0.92 0.03
N GLY A 127 -7.13 -1.26 -0.98
CA GLY A 127 -7.53 -1.15 -2.39
C GLY A 127 -8.41 -2.28 -2.94
N ALA A 128 -8.56 -3.41 -2.25
CA ALA A 128 -9.34 -4.56 -2.72
C ALA A 128 -10.43 -5.00 -1.73
N SER A 129 -11.64 -5.14 -2.28
CA SER A 129 -12.78 -5.78 -1.64
C SER A 129 -12.90 -7.25 -2.02
N ASP A 130 -13.73 -7.97 -1.29
CA ASP A 130 -14.13 -9.35 -1.60
C ASP A 130 -14.69 -9.51 -3.02
N SER A 131 -15.54 -8.57 -3.45
CA SER A 131 -16.08 -8.54 -4.81
C SER A 131 -15.01 -8.32 -5.88
N PHE A 132 -13.91 -7.65 -5.52
CA PHE A 132 -12.78 -7.43 -6.41
C PHE A 132 -11.99 -8.74 -6.60
N PHE A 133 -11.81 -9.51 -5.52
CA PHE A 133 -11.17 -10.82 -5.59
C PHE A 133 -11.96 -11.81 -6.45
N GLU A 134 -13.27 -11.88 -6.25
CA GLU A 134 -14.16 -12.75 -7.03
C GLU A 134 -14.10 -12.48 -8.54
N LYS A 135 -13.86 -11.23 -8.93
CA LYS A 135 -13.83 -10.82 -10.32
C LYS A 135 -12.53 -11.18 -11.04
N TYR A 136 -11.39 -11.10 -10.35
CA TYR A 136 -10.07 -11.15 -11.00
C TYR A 136 -9.24 -12.38 -10.65
N LEU A 137 -9.45 -12.99 -9.48
CA LEU A 137 -8.68 -14.15 -9.03
C LEU A 137 -9.29 -15.47 -9.54
N PHE A 138 -8.48 -16.52 -9.55
CA PHE A 138 -8.98 -17.87 -9.76
C PHE A 138 -9.92 -18.29 -8.61
N HIS A 139 -10.98 -19.01 -8.96
CA HIS A 139 -12.06 -19.34 -8.03
C HIS A 139 -11.56 -20.05 -6.76
N ASP A 140 -10.61 -20.98 -6.90
CA ASP A 140 -10.00 -21.73 -5.79
C ASP A 140 -9.03 -20.89 -4.94
N ARG A 141 -8.72 -19.66 -5.35
CA ARG A 141 -7.86 -18.71 -4.64
C ARG A 141 -8.63 -17.62 -3.91
N VAL A 142 -9.89 -17.34 -4.27
CA VAL A 142 -10.68 -16.26 -3.68
C VAL A 142 -10.74 -16.36 -2.15
N THR A 143 -11.00 -17.56 -1.62
CA THR A 143 -11.13 -17.78 -0.17
C THR A 143 -9.87 -17.41 0.61
N CYS A 144 -8.66 -17.67 0.07
CA CYS A 144 -7.44 -17.34 0.80
C CYS A 144 -7.23 -15.83 0.92
N PHE A 145 -7.63 -15.05 -0.09
CA PHE A 145 -7.57 -13.58 -0.05
C PHE A 145 -8.63 -12.99 0.86
N LYS A 146 -9.85 -13.52 0.86
CA LYS A 146 -10.90 -13.09 1.82
C LYS A 146 -10.46 -13.33 3.27
N ASN A 147 -9.92 -14.51 3.55
CA ASN A 147 -9.38 -14.83 4.87
C ASN A 147 -8.19 -13.92 5.24
N GLY A 148 -7.28 -13.68 4.28
CA GLY A 148 -6.18 -12.74 4.45
C GLY A 148 -6.65 -11.31 4.76
N ASN A 149 -7.69 -10.84 4.08
CA ASN A 149 -8.31 -9.55 4.35
C ASN A 149 -8.85 -9.46 5.78
N ILE A 150 -9.47 -10.53 6.30
CA ILE A 150 -9.95 -10.57 7.70
C ILE A 150 -8.77 -10.43 8.68
N LEU A 151 -7.65 -11.11 8.41
CA LEU A 151 -6.44 -11.04 9.24
C LEU A 151 -5.80 -9.65 9.26
N ILE A 152 -6.11 -8.79 8.29
CA ILE A 152 -5.63 -7.41 8.23
C ILE A 152 -6.66 -6.46 8.85
N THR A 153 -7.92 -6.57 8.44
CA THR A 153 -8.99 -5.62 8.79
C THR A 153 -9.47 -5.75 10.23
N ALA A 154 -9.54 -6.97 10.80
CA ALA A 154 -9.95 -7.15 12.18
C ALA A 154 -8.93 -6.55 13.18
N PRO A 155 -7.61 -6.81 13.06
CA PRO A 155 -6.62 -6.12 13.88
C PRO A 155 -6.59 -4.61 13.66
N LEU A 156 -6.76 -4.12 12.42
CA LEU A 156 -6.85 -2.68 12.14
C LEU A 156 -8.00 -2.01 12.91
N LYS A 157 -9.17 -2.66 12.98
CA LYS A 157 -10.30 -2.16 13.77
C LYS A 157 -9.94 -2.07 15.26
N ASN A 158 -9.33 -3.12 15.81
CA ASN A 158 -8.92 -3.14 17.22
C ASN A 158 -7.84 -2.09 17.52
N LEU A 159 -6.92 -1.88 16.58
CA LEU A 159 -5.84 -0.89 16.70
C LEU A 159 -6.38 0.54 16.80
N SER A 160 -7.52 0.84 16.18
CA SER A 160 -8.17 2.17 16.30
C SER A 160 -8.60 2.53 17.73
N THR A 161 -8.81 1.52 18.58
CA THR A 161 -9.19 1.65 19.99
C THR A 161 -8.07 1.27 20.96
N TRP A 162 -6.90 0.88 20.44
CA TRP A 162 -5.81 0.42 21.27
C TRP A 162 -5.17 1.58 22.03
N ASN A 163 -5.13 1.46 23.36
CA ASN A 163 -4.63 2.50 24.28
C ASN A 163 -3.15 2.34 24.62
N GLU A 164 -2.43 1.48 23.90
CA GLU A 164 -1.00 1.20 24.12
C GLU A 164 -0.68 0.61 25.50
N ASN A 165 -1.67 0.13 26.27
CA ASN A 165 -1.47 -0.44 27.62
C ASN A 165 -1.71 -1.95 27.64
N GLY A 166 -1.08 -2.69 26.72
CA GLY A 166 -1.19 -4.15 26.64
C GLY A 166 -0.05 -4.87 27.38
N PRO A 167 -0.25 -6.11 27.85
CA PRO A 167 0.80 -6.89 28.54
C PRO A 167 2.01 -7.22 27.65
N LEU A 168 1.85 -7.11 26.32
CA LEU A 168 2.94 -7.27 25.34
C LEU A 168 3.54 -5.92 24.88
N TYR A 169 3.03 -4.79 25.38
CA TYR A 169 3.56 -3.48 25.07
C TYR A 169 4.62 -3.09 26.10
N LEU A 170 5.89 -3.19 25.69
CA LEU A 170 7.05 -2.86 26.55
C LEU A 170 7.43 -1.36 26.54
N GLY A 171 6.68 -0.52 25.82
CA GLY A 171 6.77 0.95 25.83
C GLY A 171 8.17 1.58 25.87
N SER A 172 8.70 1.96 24.70
CA SER A 172 9.14 3.34 24.39
C SER A 172 9.88 3.37 23.04
N TYR A 173 9.25 3.92 22.00
CA TYR A 173 9.99 4.54 20.88
C TYR A 173 10.13 6.03 21.23
N PRO A 174 11.30 6.68 21.02
CA PRO A 174 11.48 8.08 21.36
C PRO A 174 10.43 8.95 20.64
N PRO A 175 9.95 10.01 21.30
CA PRO A 175 8.85 10.81 20.79
C PRO A 175 9.24 11.44 19.44
N SER A 176 8.51 11.10 18.38
CA SER A 176 8.40 12.02 17.26
C SER A 176 7.40 13.10 17.68
N ASP A 177 7.84 14.34 17.79
CA ASP A 177 7.15 15.53 18.34
C ASP A 177 5.78 15.93 17.73
N LYS A 178 4.85 14.99 17.52
CA LYS A 178 3.50 15.30 17.02
C LYS A 178 2.48 14.45 17.74
N LYS A 179 1.66 15.11 18.58
CA LYS A 179 0.44 14.53 19.16
C LYS A 179 -0.38 13.90 18.03
N ARG A 180 -0.65 12.60 18.14
CA ARG A 180 -1.51 11.89 17.18
C ARG A 180 -2.88 12.56 17.15
N PRO A 181 -3.45 12.89 15.98
CA PRO A 181 -4.79 13.42 15.91
C PRO A 181 -5.80 12.37 16.43
N LYS A 182 -6.72 12.79 17.29
CA LYS A 182 -7.86 11.95 17.71
C LYS A 182 -8.72 11.69 16.48
N MET A 183 -8.71 10.44 16.00
CA MET A 183 -9.49 10.06 14.82
C MET A 183 -10.97 9.97 15.20
N LYS A 184 -11.80 10.92 14.73
CA LYS A 184 -13.26 10.77 14.74
C LYS A 184 -13.64 9.86 13.58
N LEU A 185 -13.99 8.62 13.88
CA LEU A 185 -14.58 7.71 12.90
C LEU A 185 -16.06 8.07 12.71
N GLN A 186 -16.41 8.54 11.50
CA GLN A 186 -17.80 8.53 11.06
C GLN A 186 -18.05 7.16 10.41
N TYR A 187 -18.91 6.36 11.04
CA TYR A 187 -19.44 5.15 10.45
C TYR A 187 -20.70 5.53 9.67
N HIS A 188 -20.73 5.21 8.37
CA HIS A 188 -21.99 5.07 7.66
C HIS A 188 -22.41 3.61 7.81
N GLU A 189 -23.55 3.41 8.48
CA GLU A 189 -24.21 2.11 8.61
C GLU A 189 -24.72 1.68 7.23
N LEU A 190 -24.43 0.44 6.86
CA LEU A 190 -25.11 -0.34 5.83
C LEU A 190 -25.54 -1.66 6.46
#